data_AF-A0A416FER1-F1
#
_entry.id   AF-A0A416FER1-F1
#
_cell.length_a   1.000
_cell.length_b   1.000
_cell.length_c   1.000
_cell.angle_alpha   90.00
_cell.angle_beta   90.00
_cell.angle_gamma   90.00
#
_symmetry.space_group_name_H-M   'P 1'
#
loop_
_entity.id
_entity.type
_entity.pdbx_description
1 polymer ?
#
loop_
_entity_poly.entity_id
_entity_poly.type
_entity_poly.pdbx_seq_one_letter_code
_entity_poly.pdbx_strand_id
1 'polypeptide(L)'
;MTLQEEYELSCYRVLDRLKEKKEVYLVRHVETGQLCVKKQIDLYNRKVYERLRTLEISGIPKIYCSVEQDQKLVVIEEYIHGKTLEEYLEEHGSVQEDTAVSFMLQLCEILKQLHSLQPPVIHRDLKLSNIMISNDGVIKLVDFNAAKEVQAGQMEDTYLMGTRDYAAPEQYGFGQSDARTDIYALGILLNKLLTGDFPKNKRYEGTLGAVIQTCIQMDAEARYQSVEDLKMALKRCCLSEKKDSGTTERNANVKRKNDAEKKAGAKRHTQEKPQMDPNNDSRKRKRKNIGKEYKGLYPPKWYLPVGFRTGRIWKILTAVFGYWMITYCCLGMEFHDKNGALYSGYALWVNRIMVWIYMLFSVFFVGNYAKMRKKFPGMKGSVWKQSLFGCGYLFLFLCAAVLIISILGG
;
A
#
# COMPACT_ATOMS: atom_id res chain seq x y z
N MET A 1 -39.77 -7.42 -0.98
CA MET A 1 -40.11 -6.39 0.01
C MET A 1 -41.41 -6.80 0.70
N THR A 2 -41.44 -6.78 2.03
CA THR A 2 -42.63 -7.05 2.85
C THR A 2 -43.39 -5.75 3.14
N LEU A 3 -44.67 -5.85 3.54
CA LEU A 3 -45.47 -4.68 3.97
C LEU A 3 -44.81 -3.92 5.14
N GLN A 4 -44.09 -4.62 6.01
CA GLN A 4 -43.35 -4.00 7.11
C GLN A 4 -42.16 -3.18 6.59
N GLU A 5 -41.41 -3.69 5.61
CA GLU A 5 -40.28 -2.97 5.00
C GLU A 5 -40.76 -1.74 4.20
N GLU A 6 -41.90 -1.85 3.51
CA GLU A 6 -42.55 -0.72 2.85
C GLU A 6 -42.95 0.37 3.85
N TYR A 7 -43.57 -0.04 4.96
CA TYR A 7 -43.93 0.88 6.03
C TYR A 7 -42.70 1.57 6.63
N GLU A 8 -41.63 0.83 6.95
CA GLU A 8 -40.39 1.39 7.49
C GLU A 8 -39.78 2.46 6.56
N LEU A 9 -39.77 2.24 5.24
CA LEU A 9 -39.29 3.23 4.28
C LEU A 9 -40.21 4.44 4.16
N SER A 10 -41.52 4.24 4.27
CA SER A 10 -42.51 5.32 4.16
C SER A 10 -42.34 6.40 5.26
N CYS A 11 -41.71 6.03 6.37
CA CYS A 11 -41.37 6.95 7.46
C CYS A 11 -40.30 7.99 7.09
N TYR A 12 -39.64 7.90 5.92
CA TYR A 12 -38.56 8.78 5.53
C TYR A 12 -38.87 9.57 4.25
N ARG A 13 -38.93 10.90 4.37
CA ARG A 13 -39.14 11.83 3.25
C ARG A 13 -37.81 12.33 2.69
N VAL A 14 -37.61 12.21 1.38
CA VAL A 14 -36.42 12.77 0.70
C VAL A 14 -36.48 14.30 0.73
N LEU A 15 -35.38 14.93 1.16
CA LEU A 15 -35.23 16.38 1.17
C LEU A 15 -34.38 16.86 0.00
N ASP A 16 -33.19 16.27 -0.17
CA ASP A 16 -32.23 16.65 -1.20
C ASP A 16 -31.30 15.47 -1.54
N ARG A 17 -30.58 15.58 -2.64
CA ARG A 17 -29.52 14.65 -3.04
C ARG A 17 -28.17 15.21 -2.59
N LEU A 18 -27.37 14.39 -1.89
CA LEU A 18 -26.04 14.83 -1.45
C LEU A 18 -25.08 14.85 -2.65
N LYS A 19 -24.35 15.96 -2.82
CA LYS A 19 -23.75 16.42 -4.10
C LYS A 19 -22.63 15.56 -4.70
N GLU A 20 -22.27 14.43 -4.13
CA GLU A 20 -21.06 13.68 -4.53
C GLU A 20 -21.30 12.21 -4.89
N LYS A 21 -22.47 11.65 -4.57
CA LYS A 21 -22.77 10.24 -4.83
C LYS A 21 -24.17 10.11 -5.39
N LYS A 22 -24.29 9.53 -6.60
CA LYS A 22 -25.56 9.45 -7.33
C LYS A 22 -26.68 8.76 -6.53
N GLU A 23 -26.34 7.89 -5.60
CA GLU A 23 -27.29 7.03 -4.88
C GLU A 23 -27.42 7.40 -3.40
N VAL A 24 -27.08 8.64 -3.02
CA VAL A 24 -27.11 9.12 -1.63
C VAL A 24 -28.00 10.35 -1.49
N TYR A 25 -28.95 10.28 -0.56
CA TYR A 25 -29.99 11.29 -0.35
C TYR A 25 -30.05 11.70 1.11
N LEU A 26 -30.26 13.00 1.36
CA LEU A 26 -30.67 13.50 2.66
C LEU A 26 -32.17 13.25 2.81
N VAL A 27 -32.54 12.58 3.90
CA VAL A 27 -33.95 12.29 4.22
C VAL A 27 -34.29 12.79 5.61
N ARG A 28 -35.58 12.99 5.86
CA ARG A 28 -36.12 13.36 7.16
C ARG A 28 -37.14 12.32 7.59
N HIS A 29 -37.00 11.82 8.82
CA HIS A 29 -38.03 11.01 9.44
C HIS A 29 -39.29 11.85 9.64
N VAL A 30 -40.44 11.35 9.16
CA VAL A 30 -41.69 12.12 9.05
C VAL A 30 -42.22 12.50 10.43
N GLU A 31 -42.18 11.60 11.42
CA GLU A 31 -42.70 11.85 12.76
C GLU A 31 -41.72 12.63 13.66
N THR A 32 -40.48 12.16 13.80
CA THR A 32 -39.49 12.76 14.70
C THR A 32 -38.81 14.00 14.14
N GLY A 33 -38.89 14.25 12.83
CA GLY A 33 -38.18 15.34 12.17
C GLY A 33 -36.66 15.12 12.06
N GLN A 34 -36.14 13.98 12.50
CA GLN A 34 -34.72 13.66 12.50
C GLN A 34 -34.15 13.58 11.07
N LEU A 35 -32.96 14.14 10.85
CA LEU A 35 -32.24 14.03 9.59
C LEU A 35 -31.47 12.69 9.53
N CYS A 36 -31.57 12.02 8.40
CA CYS A 36 -30.90 10.75 8.11
C CYS A 36 -30.33 10.77 6.68
N VAL A 37 -29.48 9.79 6.37
CA VAL A 37 -28.96 9.54 5.02
C VAL A 37 -29.62 8.28 4.47
N LYS A 38 -30.16 8.36 3.26
CA LYS A 38 -30.63 7.21 2.48
C LYS A 38 -29.59 6.87 1.41
N LYS A 39 -29.15 5.61 1.38
CA LYS A 39 -28.26 5.06 0.36
C LYS A 39 -28.96 3.94 -0.41
N GLN A 40 -28.75 3.87 -1.71
CA GLN A 40 -29.10 2.70 -2.52
C GLN A 40 -27.81 2.03 -2.95
N ILE A 41 -27.59 0.78 -2.56
CA ILE A 41 -26.32 0.08 -2.73
C ILE A 41 -26.56 -1.35 -3.22
N ASP A 42 -25.53 -2.04 -3.68
CA ASP A 42 -25.65 -3.39 -4.20
C ASP A 42 -25.93 -4.44 -3.10
N LEU A 43 -26.68 -5.48 -3.45
CA LEU A 43 -27.19 -6.49 -2.49
C LEU A 43 -26.11 -7.33 -1.81
N TYR A 44 -24.90 -7.45 -2.38
CA TYR A 44 -23.84 -8.28 -1.81
C TYR A 44 -23.40 -7.81 -0.40
N ASN A 45 -23.70 -6.57 -0.02
CA ASN A 45 -23.35 -5.99 1.29
C ASN A 45 -24.42 -6.18 2.37
N ARG A 46 -25.57 -6.80 2.06
CA ARG A 46 -26.71 -6.91 2.99
C ARG A 46 -26.33 -7.46 4.36
N LYS A 47 -25.56 -8.55 4.40
CA LYS A 47 -25.13 -9.19 5.66
C LYS A 47 -24.29 -8.27 6.53
N VAL A 48 -23.40 -7.48 5.92
CA VAL A 48 -22.57 -6.51 6.66
C VAL A 48 -23.45 -5.45 7.30
N TYR A 49 -24.37 -4.86 6.54
CA TYR A 49 -25.28 -3.82 7.06
C TYR A 49 -26.25 -4.34 8.13
N GLU A 50 -26.83 -5.54 7.96
CA GLU A 50 -27.67 -6.18 8.98
C GLU A 50 -26.89 -6.38 10.29
N ARG A 51 -25.62 -6.75 10.18
CA ARG A 51 -24.76 -6.98 11.33
C ARG A 51 -24.32 -5.69 12.00
N LEU A 52 -23.90 -4.68 11.24
CA LEU A 52 -23.59 -3.35 11.76
C LEU A 52 -24.82 -2.66 12.36
N ARG A 53 -26.04 -2.98 11.90
CA ARG A 53 -27.29 -2.49 12.50
C ARG A 53 -27.53 -3.06 13.89
N THR A 54 -27.16 -4.32 14.12
CA THR A 54 -27.36 -5.00 15.42
C THR A 54 -26.25 -4.70 16.43
N LEU A 55 -25.04 -4.46 15.94
CA LEU A 55 -23.88 -4.13 16.74
C LEU A 55 -23.72 -2.60 16.74
N GLU A 56 -24.16 -1.92 17.79
CA GLU A 56 -23.99 -0.46 17.92
C GLU A 56 -22.51 -0.09 18.10
N ILE A 57 -21.74 -0.09 17.00
CA ILE A 57 -20.30 0.18 16.98
C ILE A 57 -20.07 1.68 17.14
N SER A 58 -19.22 2.05 18.10
CA SER A 58 -18.88 3.45 18.31
C SER A 58 -17.99 3.96 17.18
N GLY A 59 -18.35 5.12 16.63
CA GLY A 59 -17.61 5.80 15.56
C GLY A 59 -18.03 5.42 14.15
N ILE A 60 -19.15 4.72 13.97
CA ILE A 60 -19.84 4.56 12.67
C ILE A 60 -21.26 5.14 12.77
N PRO A 61 -21.90 5.56 11.66
CA PRO A 61 -23.28 6.01 11.67
C PRO A 61 -24.24 4.91 12.17
N LYS A 62 -25.18 5.26 13.05
CA LYS A 62 -26.23 4.32 13.43
C LYS A 62 -27.10 3.96 12.22
N ILE A 63 -27.24 2.67 11.94
CA ILE A 63 -28.13 2.18 10.88
C ILE A 63 -29.54 2.03 11.46
N TYR A 64 -30.51 2.78 10.93
CA TYR A 64 -31.90 2.71 11.36
C TYR A 64 -32.68 1.62 10.61
N CYS A 65 -32.44 1.50 9.30
CA CYS A 65 -33.18 0.62 8.41
C CYS A 65 -32.25 0.09 7.30
N SER A 66 -32.46 -1.16 6.88
CA SER A 66 -31.75 -1.81 5.77
C SER A 66 -32.70 -2.79 5.09
N VAL A 67 -33.21 -2.45 3.91
CA VAL A 67 -34.27 -3.21 3.22
C VAL A 67 -33.96 -3.41 1.74
N GLU A 68 -34.47 -4.49 1.18
CA GLU A 68 -34.27 -4.81 -0.23
C GLU A 68 -35.40 -4.25 -1.10
N GLN A 69 -35.04 -3.41 -2.07
CA GLN A 69 -35.94 -2.78 -3.03
C GLN A 69 -35.27 -2.77 -4.41
N ASP A 70 -35.96 -3.26 -5.45
CA ASP A 70 -35.51 -3.22 -6.85
C ASP A 70 -34.09 -3.78 -7.09
N GLN A 71 -33.78 -4.93 -6.49
CA GLN A 71 -32.44 -5.57 -6.53
C GLN A 71 -31.30 -4.71 -5.95
N LYS A 72 -31.65 -3.72 -5.14
CA LYS A 72 -30.72 -2.87 -4.38
C LYS A 72 -31.06 -2.98 -2.90
N LEU A 73 -30.05 -2.77 -2.07
CA LEU A 73 -30.23 -2.56 -0.65
C LEU A 73 -30.40 -1.06 -0.38
N VAL A 74 -31.52 -0.69 0.21
CA VAL A 74 -31.79 0.66 0.70
C VAL A 74 -31.40 0.72 2.17
N VAL A 75 -30.44 1.57 2.50
CA VAL A 75 -29.98 1.78 3.87
C VAL A 75 -30.35 3.18 4.33
N ILE A 76 -30.97 3.28 5.51
CA ILE A 76 -31.19 4.54 6.21
C ILE A 76 -30.27 4.57 7.43
N GLU A 77 -29.39 5.56 7.49
CA GLU A 77 -28.40 5.72 8.55
C GLU A 77 -28.39 7.15 9.12
N GLU A 78 -27.76 7.33 10.27
CA GLU A 78 -27.55 8.61 10.92
C GLU A 78 -26.90 9.64 9.99
N TYR A 79 -27.45 10.86 9.97
CA TYR A 79 -26.79 11.99 9.34
C TYR A 79 -25.70 12.56 10.25
N ILE A 80 -24.45 12.50 9.80
CA ILE A 80 -23.31 13.04 10.54
C ILE A 80 -23.17 14.53 10.22
N HIS A 81 -23.41 15.39 11.21
CA HIS A 81 -23.14 16.82 11.11
C HIS A 81 -21.64 17.09 11.17
N GLY A 82 -21.03 17.44 10.02
CA GLY A 82 -19.61 17.69 9.93
C GLY A 82 -19.12 17.78 8.50
N LYS A 83 -17.82 17.59 8.31
CA LYS A 83 -17.16 17.53 7.00
C LYS A 83 -16.29 16.29 6.88
N THR A 84 -16.05 15.86 5.66
CA THR A 84 -15.11 14.78 5.37
C THR A 84 -13.67 15.22 5.65
N LEU A 85 -12.77 14.25 5.84
CA LEU A 85 -11.33 14.52 5.90
C LEU A 85 -10.79 15.02 4.56
N GLU A 86 -11.49 14.77 3.45
CA GLU A 86 -11.13 15.29 2.14
C GLU A 86 -11.35 16.80 2.09
N GLU A 87 -12.56 17.26 2.42
CA GLU A 87 -12.88 18.68 2.56
C GLU A 87 -11.95 19.37 3.58
N TYR A 88 -11.71 18.73 4.73
CA TYR A 88 -10.76 19.25 5.72
C TYR A 88 -9.36 19.44 5.15
N LEU A 89 -8.85 18.46 4.40
CA LEU A 89 -7.52 18.53 3.79
C LEU A 89 -7.46 19.58 2.67
N GLU A 90 -8.51 19.71 1.86
CA GLU A 90 -8.60 20.71 0.80
C GLU A 90 -8.55 22.15 1.35
N GLU A 91 -9.21 22.40 2.48
CA GLU A 91 -9.19 23.71 3.15
C GLU A 91 -7.82 24.06 3.76
N HIS A 92 -7.10 23.07 4.29
CA HIS A 92 -5.87 23.31 5.08
C HIS A 92 -4.58 23.00 4.30
N GLY A 93 -4.66 22.25 3.19
CA GLY A 93 -3.54 21.75 2.39
C GLY A 93 -2.74 20.61 3.03
N SER A 94 -2.50 20.67 4.34
CA SER A 94 -1.87 19.63 5.15
C SER A 94 -2.32 19.70 6.60
N VAL A 95 -2.23 18.58 7.31
CA VAL A 95 -2.60 18.44 8.72
C VAL A 95 -1.35 18.32 9.58
N GLN A 96 -1.34 19.00 10.73
CA GLN A 96 -0.25 18.91 11.71
C GLN A 96 -0.16 17.49 12.30
N GLU A 97 1.05 17.06 12.67
CA GLU A 97 1.30 15.69 13.16
C GLU A 97 0.40 15.32 14.34
N ASP A 98 0.29 16.17 15.37
CA ASP A 98 -0.53 15.91 16.55
C ASP A 98 -2.02 15.68 16.20
N THR A 99 -2.56 16.51 15.30
CA THR A 99 -3.94 16.39 14.83
C THR A 99 -4.13 15.14 14.00
N ALA A 100 -3.20 14.85 13.08
CA ALA A 100 -3.24 13.65 12.27
C ALA A 100 -3.18 12.39 13.15
N VAL A 101 -2.30 12.34 14.14
CA VAL A 101 -2.24 11.24 15.10
C VAL A 101 -3.53 11.10 15.87
N SER A 102 -4.14 12.19 16.34
CA SER A 102 -5.45 12.15 17.02
C SER A 102 -6.52 11.49 16.14
N PHE A 103 -6.59 11.85 14.85
CA PHE A 103 -7.50 11.21 13.90
C PHE A 103 -7.20 9.72 13.73
N MET A 104 -5.93 9.36 13.55
CA MET A 104 -5.51 7.97 13.38
C MET A 104 -5.82 7.11 14.61
N LEU A 105 -5.65 7.66 15.82
CA LEU A 105 -5.97 6.94 17.06
C LEU A 105 -7.47 6.64 17.17
N GLN A 106 -8.34 7.56 16.78
CA GLN A 106 -9.79 7.32 16.74
C GLN A 106 -10.15 6.28 15.67
N LEU A 107 -9.56 6.35 14.48
CA LEU A 107 -9.74 5.33 13.43
C LEU A 107 -9.29 3.93 13.87
N CYS A 108 -8.16 3.83 14.57
CA CYS A 108 -7.71 2.57 15.15
C CYS A 108 -8.75 1.97 16.11
N GLU A 109 -9.44 2.78 16.93
CA GLU A 109 -10.48 2.27 17.85
C GLU A 109 -11.73 1.78 17.12
N ILE A 110 -12.10 2.45 16.02
CA ILE A 110 -13.23 2.02 15.19
C ILE A 110 -12.91 0.68 14.52
N LEU A 111 -11.75 0.61 13.86
CA LEU A 111 -11.32 -0.58 13.15
C LEU A 111 -11.05 -1.76 14.10
N LYS A 112 -10.56 -1.50 15.31
CA LYS A 112 -10.43 -2.51 16.35
C LYS A 112 -11.76 -3.22 16.61
N GLN A 113 -12.84 -2.47 16.79
CA GLN A 113 -14.17 -3.03 17.04
C GLN A 113 -14.61 -3.91 15.86
N LEU A 114 -14.43 -3.43 14.62
CA LEU A 114 -14.79 -4.15 13.40
C LEU A 114 -13.97 -5.42 13.18
N HIS A 115 -12.65 -5.35 13.38
CA HIS A 115 -11.72 -6.47 13.21
C HIS A 115 -11.87 -7.52 14.31
N SER A 116 -12.39 -7.15 15.47
CA SER A 116 -12.65 -8.08 16.60
C SER A 116 -13.97 -8.85 16.47
N LEU A 117 -14.80 -8.56 15.47
CA LEU A 117 -16.04 -9.29 15.21
C LEU A 117 -15.75 -10.72 14.73
N GLN A 118 -16.70 -11.64 14.91
CA GLN A 118 -16.57 -13.03 14.45
C GLN A 118 -17.73 -13.41 13.50
N PRO A 119 -17.53 -13.47 12.16
CA PRO A 119 -16.28 -13.19 11.44
C PRO A 119 -15.86 -11.69 11.46
N PRO A 120 -14.57 -11.37 11.27
CA PRO A 120 -14.09 -9.98 11.21
C PRO A 120 -14.71 -9.23 10.04
N VAL A 121 -15.02 -7.95 10.24
CA VAL A 121 -15.46 -7.04 9.17
C VAL A 121 -14.27 -6.17 8.75
N ILE A 122 -13.83 -6.31 7.50
CA ILE A 122 -12.74 -5.50 6.92
C ILE A 122 -13.35 -4.43 6.04
N HIS A 123 -12.93 -3.16 6.21
CA HIS A 123 -13.56 -2.03 5.53
C HIS A 123 -13.23 -1.96 4.03
N ARG A 124 -11.96 -2.20 3.66
CA ARG A 124 -11.43 -2.28 2.28
C ARG A 124 -11.50 -1.00 1.41
N ASP A 125 -12.25 0.02 1.77
CA ASP A 125 -12.27 1.32 1.07
C ASP A 125 -12.06 2.51 2.02
N LEU A 126 -11.02 2.42 2.86
CA LEU A 126 -10.60 3.55 3.70
C LEU A 126 -9.97 4.65 2.83
N LYS A 127 -10.62 5.81 2.80
CA LYS A 127 -10.18 7.03 2.10
C LYS A 127 -10.72 8.27 2.80
N LEU A 128 -10.17 9.42 2.46
CA LEU A 128 -10.51 10.70 3.11
C LEU A 128 -12.01 11.04 2.97
N SER A 129 -12.62 10.77 1.81
CA SER A 129 -14.06 11.00 1.57
C SER A 129 -14.99 10.08 2.38
N ASN A 130 -14.45 9.01 2.97
CA ASN A 130 -15.22 8.03 3.76
C ASN A 130 -14.99 8.21 5.27
N ILE A 131 -14.32 9.29 5.68
CA ILE A 131 -14.08 9.60 7.08
C ILE A 131 -14.54 11.03 7.33
N MET A 132 -15.43 11.21 8.30
CA MET A 132 -15.97 12.52 8.66
C MET A 132 -15.44 12.97 10.02
N ILE A 133 -15.19 14.26 10.14
CA ILE A 133 -15.03 14.96 11.42
C ILE A 133 -16.38 15.56 11.74
N SER A 134 -17.06 15.03 12.75
CA SER A 134 -18.30 15.65 13.23
C SER A 134 -18.02 16.98 13.95
N ASN A 135 -19.04 17.83 14.10
CA ASN A 135 -18.89 19.16 14.68
C ASN A 135 -18.41 19.17 16.14
N ASP A 136 -18.56 18.05 16.85
CA ASP A 136 -18.03 17.79 18.18
C ASP A 136 -16.55 17.31 18.16
N GLY A 137 -15.91 17.24 16.98
CA GLY A 137 -14.51 16.87 16.81
C GLY A 137 -14.25 15.36 16.81
N VAL A 138 -15.29 14.54 16.71
CA VAL A 138 -15.19 13.08 16.71
C VAL A 138 -15.04 12.56 15.28
N ILE A 139 -14.19 11.55 15.10
CA ILE A 139 -14.05 10.84 13.83
C ILE A 139 -15.18 9.83 13.67
N LYS A 140 -15.82 9.87 12.50
CA LYS A 140 -16.83 8.90 12.06
C LYS A 140 -16.37 8.22 10.79
N LEU A 141 -16.30 6.90 10.79
CA LEU A 141 -16.04 6.09 9.61
C LEU A 141 -17.37 5.80 8.91
N VAL A 142 -17.50 6.22 7.66
CA VAL A 142 -18.72 6.08 6.86
C VAL A 142 -18.46 5.22 5.62
N ASP A 143 -19.54 4.69 5.03
CA ASP A 143 -19.52 3.96 3.75
C ASP A 143 -18.85 2.57 3.78
N PHE A 144 -19.66 1.55 4.09
CA PHE A 144 -19.25 0.14 4.19
C PHE A 144 -19.53 -0.65 2.90
N ASN A 145 -19.67 0.03 1.75
CA ASN A 145 -20.05 -0.62 0.49
C ASN A 145 -19.01 -1.56 -0.11
N ALA A 146 -17.75 -1.44 0.32
CA ALA A 146 -16.68 -2.35 -0.07
C ALA A 146 -16.33 -3.35 1.05
N ALA A 147 -17.02 -3.28 2.19
CA ALA A 147 -16.67 -4.04 3.37
C ALA A 147 -17.00 -5.53 3.20
N LYS A 148 -16.23 -6.39 3.87
CA LYS A 148 -16.37 -7.85 3.75
C LYS A 148 -16.19 -8.54 5.09
N GLU A 149 -17.00 -9.58 5.32
CA GLU A 149 -16.77 -10.55 6.37
C GLU A 149 -15.71 -11.58 5.95
N VAL A 150 -14.68 -11.77 6.76
CA VAL A 150 -13.64 -12.77 6.49
C VAL A 150 -14.12 -14.14 6.95
N GLN A 151 -14.54 -14.98 6.01
CA GLN A 151 -14.89 -16.38 6.26
C GLN A 151 -13.69 -17.30 6.01
N ALA A 152 -13.44 -18.24 6.92
CA ALA A 152 -12.41 -19.26 6.75
C ALA A 152 -12.75 -20.16 5.54
N GLY A 153 -11.84 -20.24 4.57
CA GLY A 153 -11.98 -21.12 3.39
C GLY A 153 -12.32 -20.44 2.06
N GLN A 154 -12.57 -19.12 2.02
CA GLN A 154 -12.65 -18.39 0.75
C GLN A 154 -11.24 -18.05 0.25
N MET A 155 -10.77 -18.73 -0.80
CA MET A 155 -9.38 -18.60 -1.26
C MET A 155 -9.06 -17.27 -1.97
N GLU A 156 -10.05 -16.59 -2.56
CA GLU A 156 -9.79 -15.42 -3.41
C GLU A 156 -10.89 -14.35 -3.28
N ASP A 157 -10.49 -13.09 -3.44
CA ASP A 157 -11.42 -11.98 -3.58
C ASP A 157 -12.10 -12.03 -4.95
N THR A 158 -13.41 -12.26 -4.97
CA THR A 158 -14.20 -12.43 -6.20
C THR A 158 -14.35 -11.14 -7.02
N TYR A 159 -14.01 -9.99 -6.43
CA TYR A 159 -14.14 -8.67 -7.04
C TYR A 159 -12.95 -7.77 -6.66
N LEU A 160 -12.35 -7.16 -7.69
CA LEU A 160 -11.43 -6.03 -7.56
C LEU A 160 -12.19 -4.86 -6.93
N MET A 161 -11.85 -4.48 -5.70
CA MET A 161 -12.47 -3.34 -5.01
C MET A 161 -11.43 -2.49 -4.32
N GLY A 162 -11.77 -1.22 -4.08
CA GLY A 162 -10.92 -0.25 -3.42
C GLY A 162 -10.57 0.91 -4.36
N THR A 163 -10.39 2.09 -3.78
CA THR A 163 -10.01 3.28 -4.54
C THR A 163 -8.54 3.19 -4.95
N ARG A 164 -8.25 3.37 -6.25
CA ARG A 164 -6.95 3.08 -6.90
C ARG A 164 -5.70 3.52 -6.12
N ASP A 165 -5.77 4.68 -5.46
CA ASP A 165 -4.60 5.25 -4.76
C ASP A 165 -4.52 4.89 -3.27
N TYR A 166 -5.55 4.26 -2.70
CA TYR A 166 -5.62 3.81 -1.30
C TYR A 166 -5.54 2.28 -1.16
N ALA A 167 -6.01 1.54 -2.17
CA ALA A 167 -6.17 0.10 -2.12
C ALA A 167 -4.84 -0.64 -1.91
N ALA A 168 -4.86 -1.63 -1.03
CA ALA A 168 -3.72 -2.49 -0.77
C ALA A 168 -3.43 -3.43 -1.97
N PRO A 169 -2.18 -3.90 -2.14
CA PRO A 169 -1.80 -4.76 -3.25
C PRO A 169 -2.67 -6.01 -3.42
N GLU A 170 -3.05 -6.67 -2.32
CA GLU A 170 -3.89 -7.87 -2.32
C GLU A 170 -5.27 -7.63 -2.94
N GLN A 171 -5.82 -6.41 -2.84
CA GLN A 171 -7.11 -6.04 -3.42
C GLN A 171 -7.11 -6.00 -4.95
N TYR A 172 -5.94 -6.07 -5.59
CA TYR A 172 -5.77 -6.18 -7.04
C TYR A 172 -5.73 -7.63 -7.55
N GLY A 173 -6.12 -8.61 -6.71
CA GLY A 173 -6.18 -10.03 -7.08
C GLY A 173 -4.91 -10.82 -6.76
N PHE A 174 -4.06 -10.31 -5.86
CA PHE A 174 -2.81 -10.97 -5.46
C PHE A 174 -2.89 -11.69 -4.11
N GLY A 175 -4.06 -11.68 -3.44
CA GLY A 175 -4.27 -12.36 -2.17
C GLY A 175 -5.66 -12.08 -1.57
N GLN A 176 -5.92 -12.65 -0.40
CA GLN A 176 -7.15 -12.42 0.36
C GLN A 176 -7.02 -11.16 1.23
N SER A 177 -8.00 -10.26 1.17
CA SER A 177 -8.07 -9.10 2.06
C SER A 177 -8.30 -9.51 3.53
N ASP A 178 -7.56 -8.91 4.45
CA ASP A 178 -7.70 -9.09 5.91
C ASP A 178 -7.52 -7.76 6.67
N ALA A 179 -7.43 -7.79 8.01
CA ALA A 179 -7.26 -6.58 8.83
C ALA A 179 -6.08 -5.68 8.39
N ARG A 180 -5.04 -6.27 7.79
CA ARG A 180 -3.83 -5.58 7.33
C ARG A 180 -4.05 -4.82 6.02
N THR A 181 -5.12 -5.13 5.31
CA THR A 181 -5.60 -4.34 4.16
C THR A 181 -6.02 -2.94 4.60
N ASP A 182 -6.77 -2.83 5.70
CA ASP A 182 -7.16 -1.54 6.27
C ASP A 182 -5.94 -0.78 6.82
N ILE A 183 -4.97 -1.48 7.43
CA ILE A 183 -3.70 -0.89 7.92
C ILE A 183 -2.89 -0.25 6.79
N TYR A 184 -2.85 -0.88 5.61
CA TYR A 184 -2.20 -0.29 4.43
C TYR A 184 -2.86 1.04 4.06
N ALA A 185 -4.19 1.05 3.96
CA ALA A 185 -4.94 2.24 3.60
C ALA A 185 -4.79 3.36 4.65
N LEU A 186 -4.73 3.03 5.95
CA LEU A 186 -4.39 3.98 7.02
C LEU A 186 -3.00 4.61 6.83
N GLY A 187 -2.02 3.84 6.35
CA GLY A 187 -0.68 4.35 6.02
C GLY A 187 -0.68 5.35 4.86
N ILE A 188 -1.42 5.05 3.80
CA ILE A 188 -1.64 5.97 2.68
C ILE A 188 -2.32 7.25 3.16
N LEU A 189 -3.38 7.10 3.96
CA LEU A 189 -4.18 8.19 4.49
C LEU A 189 -3.33 9.12 5.36
N LEU A 190 -2.55 8.57 6.29
CA LEU A 190 -1.68 9.36 7.17
C LEU A 190 -0.65 10.16 6.37
N ASN A 191 0.00 9.58 5.36
CA ASN A 191 0.90 10.34 4.49
C ASN A 191 0.18 11.48 3.77
N LYS A 192 -1.01 11.21 3.24
CA LYS A 192 -1.77 12.21 2.49
C LYS A 192 -2.24 13.36 3.38
N LEU A 193 -2.69 13.08 4.61
CA LEU A 193 -3.00 14.11 5.60
C LEU A 193 -1.78 15.01 5.87
N LEU A 194 -0.61 14.42 6.09
CA LEU A 194 0.59 15.17 6.49
C LEU A 194 1.27 15.92 5.33
N THR A 195 1.08 15.48 4.09
CA THR A 195 1.82 16.03 2.93
C THR A 195 0.95 16.74 1.90
N GLY A 196 -0.37 16.52 1.94
CA GLY A 196 -1.33 16.91 0.91
C GLY A 196 -1.38 15.95 -0.29
N ASP A 197 -0.49 14.96 -0.37
CA ASP A 197 -0.30 14.14 -1.58
C ASP A 197 -0.02 12.67 -1.25
N PHE A 198 -0.14 11.79 -2.26
CA PHE A 198 0.07 10.37 -2.10
C PHE A 198 1.57 10.03 -1.95
N PRO A 199 1.94 8.95 -1.23
CA PRO A 199 3.33 8.55 -1.01
C PRO A 199 4.16 8.34 -2.28
N LYS A 200 3.51 8.01 -3.40
CA LYS A 200 4.13 7.88 -4.73
C LYS A 200 4.68 9.21 -5.26
N ASN A 201 4.04 10.32 -4.90
CA ASN A 201 4.38 11.66 -5.34
C ASN A 201 5.23 12.40 -4.29
N LYS A 202 4.80 12.35 -3.03
CA LYS A 202 5.46 13.02 -1.90
C LYS A 202 5.37 12.16 -0.65
N ARG A 203 6.53 11.80 -0.10
CA ARG A 203 6.61 11.06 1.16
C ARG A 203 6.76 12.01 2.33
N TYR A 204 6.15 11.62 3.43
CA TYR A 204 6.37 12.30 4.70
C TYR A 204 7.76 11.97 5.26
N GLU A 205 8.54 12.99 5.62
CA GLU A 205 9.92 12.86 6.13
C GLU A 205 10.05 13.15 7.64
N GLY A 206 8.94 13.42 8.34
CA GLY A 206 8.92 13.70 9.78
C GLY A 206 8.93 12.46 10.67
N THR A 207 8.52 12.61 11.93
CA THR A 207 8.70 11.58 12.97
C THR A 207 7.85 10.33 12.72
N LEU A 208 6.71 10.50 12.03
CA LEU A 208 5.80 9.43 11.63
C LEU A 208 6.21 8.68 10.35
N GLY A 209 7.28 9.11 9.66
CA GLY A 209 7.69 8.54 8.38
C GLY A 209 7.98 7.02 8.45
N ALA A 210 8.57 6.55 9.55
CA ALA A 210 8.82 5.12 9.77
C ALA A 210 7.53 4.32 9.97
N VAL A 211 6.54 4.88 10.68
CA VAL A 211 5.23 4.23 10.90
C VAL A 211 4.50 4.09 9.56
N ILE A 212 4.42 5.18 8.80
CA ILE A 212 3.82 5.18 7.45
C ILE A 212 4.48 4.11 6.58
N GLN A 213 5.81 4.06 6.58
CA GLN A 213 6.57 3.11 5.76
C GLN A 213 6.32 1.65 6.13
N THR A 214 6.05 1.36 7.41
CA THR A 214 5.66 0.01 7.87
C THR A 214 4.23 -0.33 7.43
N CYS A 215 3.28 0.60 7.53
CA CYS A 215 1.91 0.37 7.08
C CYS A 215 1.82 0.05 5.58
N ILE A 216 2.58 0.76 4.75
CA ILE A 216 2.49 0.66 3.28
C ILE A 216 3.42 -0.41 2.67
N GLN A 217 3.89 -1.38 3.48
CA GLN A 217 4.67 -2.49 2.96
C GLN A 217 3.84 -3.33 1.98
N MET A 218 4.49 -3.79 0.91
CA MET A 218 3.82 -4.61 -0.10
C MET A 218 3.40 -5.97 0.47
N ASP A 219 4.31 -6.60 1.21
CA ASP A 219 4.06 -7.82 1.96
C ASP A 219 3.22 -7.51 3.20
N ALA A 220 2.06 -8.14 3.33
CA ALA A 220 1.17 -7.96 4.48
C ALA A 220 1.82 -8.44 5.79
N GLU A 221 2.68 -9.46 5.74
CA GLU A 221 3.41 -9.98 6.91
C GLU A 221 4.45 -8.95 7.43
N ALA A 222 4.88 -8.02 6.59
CA ALA A 222 5.81 -6.97 6.97
C ALA A 222 5.12 -5.70 7.53
N ARG A 223 3.78 -5.66 7.53
CA ARG A 223 2.99 -4.57 8.11
C ARG A 223 2.81 -4.76 9.63
N TYR A 224 2.19 -3.80 10.28
CA TYR A 224 1.59 -4.05 11.59
C TYR A 224 0.52 -5.14 11.45
N GLN A 225 0.51 -6.11 12.35
CA GLN A 225 -0.40 -7.26 12.26
C GLN A 225 -1.79 -6.95 12.81
N SER A 226 -1.91 -5.87 13.59
CA SER A 226 -3.17 -5.39 14.15
C SER A 226 -3.21 -3.86 14.19
N VAL A 227 -4.41 -3.30 14.28
CA VAL A 227 -4.59 -1.85 14.47
C VAL A 227 -4.11 -1.40 15.86
N GLU A 228 -4.06 -2.32 16.83
CA GLU A 228 -3.44 -2.10 18.14
C GLU A 228 -1.94 -1.85 18.03
N ASP A 229 -1.23 -2.64 17.21
CA ASP A 229 0.21 -2.47 16.98
C ASP A 229 0.51 -1.12 16.34
N LEU A 230 -0.31 -0.71 15.36
CA LEU A 230 -0.25 0.61 14.76
C LEU A 230 -0.52 1.70 15.80
N LYS A 231 -1.56 1.56 16.62
CA LYS A 231 -1.90 2.51 17.69
C LYS A 231 -0.74 2.68 18.68
N MET A 232 -0.08 1.58 19.05
CA MET A 232 1.09 1.61 19.93
C MET A 232 2.29 2.33 19.27
N ALA A 233 2.52 2.09 17.98
CA ALA A 233 3.59 2.76 17.24
C ALA A 233 3.38 4.28 17.15
N LEU A 234 2.15 4.72 16.83
CA LEU A 234 1.78 6.14 16.79
C LEU A 234 2.01 6.82 18.14
N LYS A 235 1.55 6.22 19.24
CA LYS A 235 1.75 6.76 20.60
C LYS A 235 3.22 6.87 20.98
N ARG A 236 4.08 5.93 20.56
CA ARG A 236 5.51 5.97 20.86
C ARG A 236 6.19 7.17 20.21
N CYS A 237 5.85 7.50 18.96
CA CYS A 237 6.37 8.68 18.27
C CYS A 237 6.04 9.99 19.00
N CYS A 238 4.80 10.14 19.50
CA CYS A 238 4.40 11.32 20.28
C CYS A 238 5.11 11.43 21.64
N LEU A 239 5.49 10.31 22.25
CA LEU A 239 6.20 10.29 23.54
C LEU A 239 7.69 10.61 23.39
N SER A 240 8.33 10.25 22.27
CA SER A 240 9.72 10.61 22.00
C SER A 240 9.92 12.12 21.86
N GLU A 241 8.97 12.82 21.23
CA GLU A 241 9.06 14.28 21.05
C GLU A 241 9.01 15.05 22.37
N LYS A 242 8.18 14.61 23.32
CA LYS A 242 8.09 15.24 24.66
C LYS A 242 9.36 15.08 25.50
N LYS A 243 10.14 14.01 25.27
CA LYS A 243 11.43 13.80 25.95
C LYS A 243 12.53 14.66 25.34
N ASP A 244 12.55 14.82 24.02
CA ASP A 244 13.56 15.63 23.33
C ASP A 244 13.33 17.14 23.55
N SER A 245 12.08 17.60 23.65
CA SER A 245 11.76 18.99 24.00
C SER A 245 12.10 19.33 25.46
N GLY A 246 11.76 18.45 26.42
CA GLY A 246 12.09 18.62 27.84
C GLY A 246 13.60 18.56 28.15
N THR A 247 14.37 17.79 27.39
CA THR A 247 15.84 17.74 27.54
C THR A 247 16.50 18.99 26.96
N THR A 248 15.94 19.56 25.90
CA THR A 248 16.42 20.81 25.27
C THR A 248 16.18 22.02 26.18
N GLU A 249 15.03 22.12 26.86
CA GLU A 249 14.78 23.18 27.85
C GLU A 249 15.67 23.05 29.08
N ARG A 250 15.89 21.82 29.57
CA ARG A 250 16.79 21.57 30.71
C ARG A 250 18.25 21.93 30.38
N ASN A 251 18.71 21.60 29.17
CA ASN A 251 20.03 21.97 28.68
C ASN A 251 20.16 23.48 28.38
N ALA A 252 19.09 24.13 27.91
CA ALA A 252 19.05 25.58 27.71
C ALA A 252 19.08 26.35 29.04
N ASN A 253 18.41 25.86 30.08
CA ASN A 253 18.46 26.43 31.42
C ASN A 253 19.81 26.20 32.12
N VAL A 254 20.45 25.03 31.94
CA VAL A 254 21.82 24.77 32.43
C VAL A 254 22.82 25.68 31.71
N LYS A 255 22.67 25.88 30.40
CA LYS A 255 23.52 26.80 29.63
C LYS A 255 23.33 28.26 30.03
N ARG A 256 22.08 28.72 30.27
CA ARG A 256 21.79 30.07 30.79
C ARG A 256 22.34 30.29 32.21
N LYS A 257 22.35 29.27 33.08
CA LYS A 257 22.97 29.34 34.41
C LYS A 257 24.49 29.43 34.33
N ASN A 258 25.11 28.62 33.48
CA ASN A 258 26.56 28.59 33.31
C ASN A 258 27.10 29.83 32.57
N ASP A 259 26.31 30.43 31.68
CA ASP A 259 26.66 31.67 30.97
C ASP A 259 26.47 32.92 31.86
N ALA A 260 25.61 32.85 32.89
CA ALA A 260 25.45 33.91 33.89
C ALA A 260 26.62 33.94 34.89
N GLU A 261 27.18 32.78 35.25
CA GLU A 261 28.36 32.68 36.13
C GLU A 261 29.68 33.05 35.41
N LYS A 262 29.74 32.92 34.08
CA LYS A 262 30.93 33.31 33.29
C LYS A 262 30.99 34.78 32.86
N LYS A 263 29.93 35.57 33.06
CA LYS A 263 29.90 37.00 32.69
C LYS A 263 30.32 37.96 33.81
N ALA A 264 30.75 37.46 34.97
CA ALA A 264 31.27 38.28 36.08
C ALA A 264 32.80 38.53 36.04
N GLY A 265 33.50 38.14 34.96
CA GLY A 265 34.94 38.36 34.86
C GLY A 265 35.41 38.66 33.44
N ALA A 266 36.08 39.80 33.30
CA ALA A 266 36.92 40.22 32.16
C ALA A 266 36.22 40.85 30.93
N LYS A 267 36.30 42.20 30.88
CA LYS A 267 36.35 43.00 29.64
C LYS A 267 37.74 42.88 29.00
N ARG A 268 37.82 42.73 27.67
CA ARG A 268 38.64 43.54 26.72
C ARG A 268 38.50 43.02 25.27
N HIS A 269 38.53 43.96 24.32
CA HIS A 269 38.58 43.84 22.84
C HIS A 269 39.66 42.86 22.32
N THR A 270 39.69 42.30 21.10
CA THR A 270 39.17 42.70 19.78
C THR A 270 39.20 41.51 18.80
N GLN A 271 38.49 41.68 17.67
CA GLN A 271 38.74 41.19 16.30
C GLN A 271 38.10 39.88 15.79
N GLU A 272 37.31 40.07 14.72
CA GLU A 272 36.54 39.13 13.93
C GLU A 272 37.41 38.22 13.04
N LYS A 273 36.96 36.97 12.86
CA LYS A 273 37.17 36.15 11.66
C LYS A 273 35.97 35.22 11.44
N PRO A 274 35.60 34.86 10.19
CA PRO A 274 34.31 34.26 9.88
C PRO A 274 34.24 32.78 10.27
N GLN A 275 33.08 32.38 10.78
CA GLN A 275 32.79 31.07 11.34
C GLN A 275 32.31 30.10 10.24
N MET A 276 33.04 28.99 10.06
CA MET A 276 32.65 27.86 9.19
C MET A 276 31.76 26.91 10.01
N ASP A 277 30.51 26.71 9.59
CA ASP A 277 29.52 25.87 10.27
C ASP A 277 29.88 24.36 10.19
N PRO A 278 30.16 23.67 11.33
CA PRO A 278 30.53 22.25 11.34
C PRO A 278 29.35 21.29 11.05
N ASN A 279 28.11 21.80 10.97
CA ASN A 279 26.90 20.98 10.94
C ASN A 279 26.46 20.53 9.53
N ASN A 280 27.21 20.91 8.48
CA ASN A 280 26.90 20.55 7.10
C ASN A 280 27.47 19.16 6.70
N ASP A 281 28.55 18.70 7.33
CA ASP A 281 29.22 17.46 6.92
C ASP A 281 28.54 16.19 7.46
N SER A 282 27.91 16.28 8.63
CA SER A 282 27.09 15.20 9.23
C SER A 282 25.78 14.98 8.46
N ARG A 283 25.16 16.04 7.93
CA ARG A 283 23.96 15.98 7.08
C ARG A 283 24.25 15.44 5.68
N LYS A 284 25.41 15.77 5.09
CA LYS A 284 25.83 15.22 3.79
C LYS A 284 26.19 13.73 3.85
N ARG A 285 26.77 13.24 4.95
CA ARG A 285 27.07 11.82 5.16
C ARG A 285 25.80 10.98 5.37
N LYS A 286 24.80 11.50 6.10
CA LYS A 286 23.48 10.83 6.23
C LYS A 286 22.72 10.77 4.90
N ARG A 287 22.70 11.85 4.10
CA ARG A 287 22.06 11.87 2.76
C ARG A 287 22.63 10.83 1.78
N LYS A 288 23.93 10.51 1.84
CA LYS A 288 24.56 9.50 0.97
C LYS A 288 24.25 8.05 1.36
N ASN A 289 23.96 7.77 2.63
CA ASN A 289 23.60 6.43 3.09
C ASN A 289 22.10 6.12 2.90
N ILE A 290 21.25 7.12 3.02
CA ILE A 290 19.80 7.05 2.76
C ILE A 290 19.55 6.54 1.31
N GLY A 291 20.28 7.04 0.31
CA GLY A 291 20.13 6.59 -1.09
C GLY A 291 20.42 5.10 -1.39
N LYS A 292 20.96 4.32 -0.46
CA LYS A 292 21.22 2.88 -0.64
C LYS A 292 20.09 1.97 -0.14
N GLU A 293 19.21 2.46 0.72
CA GLU A 293 18.26 1.63 1.49
C GLU A 293 16.88 1.48 0.81
N TYR A 294 16.51 2.37 -0.12
CA TYR A 294 15.17 2.39 -0.76
C TYR A 294 15.01 1.49 -2.00
N LYS A 295 15.86 0.48 -2.17
CA LYS A 295 15.73 -0.49 -3.29
C LYS A 295 14.61 -1.53 -3.10
N GLY A 296 13.84 -1.46 -2.02
CA GLY A 296 12.85 -2.47 -1.60
C GLY A 296 11.36 -2.13 -1.80
N LEU A 297 10.98 -0.90 -2.20
CA LEU A 297 9.56 -0.52 -2.36
C LEU A 297 8.88 -1.05 -3.64
N TYR A 298 9.62 -1.76 -4.48
CA TYR A 298 9.16 -2.51 -5.64
C TYR A 298 9.92 -3.85 -5.59
N PRO A 299 9.43 -4.97 -6.19
CA PRO A 299 10.26 -6.17 -6.31
C PRO A 299 11.60 -5.70 -6.88
N PRO A 300 12.69 -5.96 -6.15
CA PRO A 300 13.88 -5.16 -6.34
C PRO A 300 14.32 -5.37 -7.79
N LYS A 301 14.55 -4.27 -8.54
CA LYS A 301 14.61 -4.21 -10.03
C LYS A 301 15.38 -5.34 -10.74
N TRP A 302 16.25 -6.06 -10.03
CA TRP A 302 16.90 -7.27 -10.48
C TRP A 302 15.96 -8.48 -10.70
N TYR A 303 14.74 -8.50 -10.15
CA TYR A 303 13.70 -9.52 -10.37
C TYR A 303 12.80 -9.25 -11.59
N LEU A 304 12.88 -8.07 -12.21
CA LEU A 304 12.19 -7.81 -13.46
C LEU A 304 12.99 -8.43 -14.63
N PRO A 305 12.32 -9.00 -15.65
CA PRO A 305 12.97 -9.48 -16.87
C PRO A 305 13.88 -8.42 -17.49
N VAL A 306 14.87 -8.87 -18.24
CA VAL A 306 15.88 -7.99 -18.84
C VAL A 306 15.18 -6.98 -19.75
N GLY A 307 15.49 -5.69 -19.59
CA GLY A 307 14.83 -4.60 -20.32
C GLY A 307 13.69 -3.89 -19.58
N PHE A 308 13.03 -4.54 -18.61
CA PHE A 308 11.92 -3.95 -17.84
C PHE A 308 12.38 -3.14 -16.62
N ARG A 309 13.67 -3.20 -16.29
CA ARG A 309 14.24 -2.66 -15.03
C ARG A 309 14.28 -1.14 -14.92
N THR A 310 14.27 -0.43 -16.06
CA THR A 310 14.45 1.04 -16.08
C THR A 310 13.14 1.81 -16.08
N GLY A 311 12.00 1.15 -16.31
CA GLY A 311 10.68 1.80 -16.40
C GLY A 311 10.50 2.73 -17.62
N ARG A 312 11.51 2.85 -18.49
CA ARG A 312 11.41 3.69 -19.70
C ARG A 312 10.66 2.93 -20.78
N ILE A 313 9.59 3.54 -21.31
CA ILE A 313 8.65 2.93 -22.26
C ILE A 313 9.37 2.29 -23.46
N TRP A 314 10.25 3.02 -24.15
CA TRP A 314 10.99 2.47 -25.30
C TRP A 314 11.81 1.21 -24.99
N LYS A 315 12.44 1.11 -23.80
CA LYS A 315 13.19 -0.08 -23.38
C LYS A 315 12.28 -1.27 -23.08
N ILE A 316 11.09 -1.00 -22.57
CA ILE A 316 10.05 -2.02 -22.37
C ILE A 316 9.58 -2.52 -23.74
N LEU A 317 9.30 -1.63 -24.69
CA LEU A 317 8.91 -2.00 -26.06
C LEU A 317 9.98 -2.85 -26.76
N THR A 318 11.26 -2.43 -26.68
CA THR A 318 12.38 -3.23 -27.23
C THR A 318 12.48 -4.61 -26.59
N ALA A 319 12.27 -4.71 -25.28
CA ALA A 319 12.32 -5.98 -24.56
C ALA A 319 11.14 -6.90 -24.94
N VAL A 320 9.92 -6.37 -24.99
CA VAL A 320 8.72 -7.10 -25.43
C VAL A 320 8.94 -7.65 -26.84
N PHE A 321 9.42 -6.82 -27.76
CA PHE A 321 9.74 -7.24 -29.12
C PHE A 321 10.82 -8.32 -29.15
N GLY A 322 11.89 -8.17 -28.37
CA GLY A 322 12.97 -9.15 -28.29
C GLY A 322 12.52 -10.52 -27.76
N TYR A 323 11.71 -10.55 -26.70
CA TYR A 323 11.16 -11.80 -26.16
C TYR A 323 10.17 -12.47 -27.11
N TRP A 324 9.34 -11.67 -27.78
CA TRP A 324 8.45 -12.17 -28.83
C TRP A 324 9.24 -12.79 -29.98
N MET A 325 10.29 -12.10 -30.47
CA MET A 325 11.14 -12.58 -31.55
C MET A 325 11.87 -13.88 -31.18
N ILE A 326 12.45 -13.98 -29.98
CA ILE A 326 13.09 -15.22 -29.49
C ILE A 326 12.08 -16.37 -29.50
N THR A 327 10.86 -16.11 -29.01
CA THR A 327 9.80 -17.13 -28.93
C THR A 327 9.36 -17.58 -30.32
N TYR A 328 9.13 -16.62 -31.22
CA TYR A 328 8.75 -16.88 -32.60
C TYR A 328 9.82 -17.70 -33.34
N CYS A 329 11.08 -17.29 -33.27
CA CYS A 329 12.17 -18.02 -33.92
C CYS A 329 12.32 -19.43 -33.35
N CYS A 330 12.32 -19.60 -32.01
CA CYS A 330 12.55 -20.91 -31.40
C CYS A 330 11.42 -21.91 -31.67
N LEU A 331 10.17 -21.44 -31.60
CA LEU A 331 9.01 -22.30 -31.87
C LEU A 331 8.80 -22.56 -33.37
N GLY A 332 9.41 -21.75 -34.24
CA GLY A 332 9.40 -21.93 -35.69
C GLY A 332 10.53 -22.82 -36.24
N MET A 333 11.50 -23.25 -35.42
CA MET A 333 12.63 -24.06 -35.92
C MET A 333 12.21 -25.46 -36.37
N GLU A 334 12.89 -25.94 -37.39
CA GLU A 334 12.82 -27.32 -37.87
C GLU A 334 14.09 -28.06 -37.44
N PHE A 335 13.92 -29.28 -36.97
CA PHE A 335 15.02 -30.14 -36.53
C PHE A 335 15.07 -31.38 -37.41
N HIS A 336 16.28 -31.80 -37.75
CA HIS A 336 16.52 -32.99 -38.56
C HIS A 336 17.29 -34.02 -37.72
N ASP A 337 16.90 -35.28 -37.86
CA ASP A 337 17.66 -36.42 -37.33
C ASP A 337 18.96 -36.64 -38.13
N LYS A 338 19.83 -37.52 -37.65
CA LYS A 338 21.10 -37.92 -38.28
C LYS A 338 20.93 -38.40 -39.72
N ASN A 339 19.74 -38.87 -40.08
CA ASN A 339 19.38 -39.32 -41.43
C ASN A 339 18.73 -38.22 -42.30
N GLY A 340 18.65 -36.99 -41.81
CA GLY A 340 18.05 -35.84 -42.51
C GLY A 340 16.52 -35.75 -42.43
N ALA A 341 15.85 -36.74 -41.82
CA ALA A 341 14.41 -36.74 -41.63
C ALA A 341 13.98 -35.69 -40.59
N LEU A 342 12.87 -34.99 -40.85
CA LEU A 342 12.31 -34.00 -39.93
C LEU A 342 11.75 -34.67 -38.67
N TYR A 343 12.11 -34.14 -37.50
CA TYR A 343 11.43 -34.47 -36.26
C TYR A 343 9.95 -34.05 -36.35
N SER A 344 9.05 -34.90 -35.85
CA SER A 344 7.60 -34.61 -35.83
C SER A 344 6.99 -34.93 -34.46
N GLY A 345 5.77 -34.42 -34.22
CA GLY A 345 5.02 -34.69 -33.00
C GLY A 345 5.76 -34.25 -31.73
N TYR A 346 5.78 -35.12 -30.72
CA TYR A 346 6.33 -34.83 -29.39
C TYR A 346 7.82 -34.44 -29.44
N ALA A 347 8.64 -35.18 -30.19
CA ALA A 347 10.08 -34.94 -30.24
C ALA A 347 10.44 -33.56 -30.82
N LEU A 348 9.70 -33.09 -31.82
CA LEU A 348 9.88 -31.74 -32.37
C LEU A 348 9.59 -30.65 -31.32
N TRP A 349 8.50 -30.82 -30.58
CA TRP A 349 8.10 -29.87 -29.53
C TRP A 349 9.08 -29.86 -28.36
N VAL A 350 9.60 -31.01 -27.94
CA VAL A 350 10.65 -31.09 -26.91
C VAL A 350 11.88 -30.30 -27.34
N ASN A 351 12.36 -30.52 -28.57
CA ASN A 351 13.52 -29.80 -29.11
C ASN A 351 13.30 -28.28 -29.15
N ARG A 352 12.15 -27.83 -29.65
CA ARG A 352 11.78 -26.40 -29.68
C ARG A 352 11.72 -25.77 -28.29
N ILE A 353 11.06 -26.43 -27.33
CA ILE A 353 10.93 -25.96 -25.95
C ILE A 353 12.30 -25.90 -25.28
N MET A 354 13.15 -26.91 -25.47
CA MET A 354 14.48 -26.94 -24.87
C MET A 354 15.37 -25.80 -25.38
N VAL A 355 15.38 -25.53 -26.69
CA VAL A 355 16.13 -24.38 -27.23
C VAL A 355 15.52 -23.06 -26.77
N TRP A 356 14.20 -22.96 -26.67
CA TRP A 356 13.53 -21.77 -26.13
C TRP A 356 13.91 -21.51 -24.66
N ILE A 357 13.90 -22.52 -23.81
CA ILE A 357 14.35 -22.44 -22.41
C ILE A 357 15.82 -22.03 -22.34
N TYR A 358 16.67 -22.62 -23.19
CA TYR A 358 18.08 -22.25 -23.28
C TYR A 358 18.27 -20.77 -23.64
N MET A 359 17.56 -20.27 -24.65
CA MET A 359 17.65 -18.88 -25.09
C MET A 359 17.16 -17.92 -24.00
N LEU A 360 16.06 -18.23 -23.31
CA LEU A 360 15.58 -17.43 -22.17
C LEU A 360 16.57 -17.46 -21.01
N PHE A 361 17.12 -18.62 -20.68
CA PHE A 361 18.16 -18.75 -19.66
C PHE A 361 19.38 -17.91 -20.00
N SER A 362 19.85 -17.94 -21.25
CA SER A 362 21.03 -17.18 -21.67
C SER A 362 20.82 -15.67 -21.51
N VAL A 363 19.64 -15.15 -21.89
CA VAL A 363 19.25 -13.75 -21.72
C VAL A 363 19.18 -13.39 -20.24
N PHE A 364 18.58 -14.23 -19.40
CA PHE A 364 18.48 -14.00 -17.95
C PHE A 364 19.84 -14.06 -17.26
N PHE A 365 20.69 -14.99 -17.65
CA PHE A 365 22.04 -15.15 -17.13
C PHE A 365 22.91 -13.97 -17.52
N VAL A 366 22.94 -13.59 -18.80
CA VAL A 366 23.67 -12.40 -19.29
C VAL A 366 23.10 -11.12 -18.69
N GLY A 367 21.78 -11.01 -18.55
CA GLY A 367 21.15 -9.89 -17.87
C GLY A 367 21.32 -9.91 -16.34
N ASN A 368 21.90 -10.94 -15.74
CA ASN A 368 21.98 -11.13 -14.29
C ASN A 368 20.61 -10.98 -13.58
N TYR A 369 19.57 -11.53 -14.20
CA TYR A 369 18.23 -11.67 -13.64
C TYR A 369 18.28 -12.40 -12.30
N ALA A 370 17.44 -12.01 -11.34
CA ALA A 370 17.40 -12.59 -10.00
C ALA A 370 18.75 -12.55 -9.23
N LYS A 371 19.73 -11.76 -9.68
CA LYS A 371 21.15 -11.85 -9.27
C LYS A 371 21.71 -13.28 -9.41
N MET A 372 21.21 -14.05 -10.38
CA MET A 372 21.51 -15.47 -10.58
C MET A 372 23.02 -15.74 -10.68
N ARG A 373 23.80 -14.83 -11.27
CA ARG A 373 25.25 -15.01 -11.38
C ARG A 373 25.96 -15.09 -10.03
N LYS A 374 25.41 -14.49 -8.97
CA LYS A 374 26.03 -14.55 -7.64
C LYS A 374 25.87 -15.92 -6.96
N LYS A 375 25.00 -16.77 -7.48
CA LYS A 375 24.72 -18.11 -6.95
C LYS A 375 25.73 -19.15 -7.45
N PHE A 376 26.48 -18.86 -8.52
CA PHE A 376 27.47 -19.80 -9.06
C PHE A 376 28.87 -19.56 -8.47
N PRO A 377 29.63 -20.64 -8.20
CA PRO A 377 31.03 -20.56 -7.79
C PRO A 377 31.88 -19.73 -8.77
N GLY A 378 32.93 -19.06 -8.27
CA GLY A 378 33.88 -18.30 -9.10
C GLY A 378 33.36 -16.98 -9.71
N MET A 379 32.05 -16.70 -9.66
CA MET A 379 31.45 -15.48 -10.21
C MET A 379 31.48 -14.26 -9.26
N LYS A 380 32.18 -14.36 -8.12
CA LYS A 380 32.45 -13.25 -7.19
C LYS A 380 33.83 -12.66 -7.52
N GLY A 381 33.88 -11.45 -8.08
CA GLY A 381 35.16 -10.81 -8.43
C GLY A 381 35.06 -9.76 -9.53
N SER A 382 36.20 -9.43 -10.15
CA SER A 382 36.31 -8.44 -11.24
C SER A 382 35.44 -8.79 -12.46
N VAL A 383 35.06 -7.77 -13.24
CA VAL A 383 34.21 -7.92 -14.43
C VAL A 383 34.77 -8.94 -15.42
N TRP A 384 36.10 -8.95 -15.60
CA TRP A 384 36.77 -9.90 -16.49
C TRP A 384 36.61 -11.36 -16.04
N LYS A 385 36.76 -11.65 -14.73
CA LYS A 385 36.51 -13.00 -14.18
C LYS A 385 35.05 -13.41 -14.39
N GLN A 386 34.11 -12.50 -14.17
CA GLN A 386 32.68 -12.77 -14.38
C GLN A 386 32.36 -13.09 -15.85
N SER A 387 33.04 -12.46 -16.81
CA SER A 387 32.88 -12.79 -18.23
C SER A 387 33.46 -14.16 -18.57
N LEU A 388 34.68 -14.47 -18.11
CA LEU A 388 35.33 -15.75 -18.40
C LEU A 388 34.56 -16.95 -17.82
N PHE A 389 34.23 -16.91 -16.53
CA PHE A 389 33.42 -17.96 -15.89
C PHE A 389 32.00 -17.99 -16.45
N GLY A 390 31.43 -16.83 -16.81
CA GLY A 390 30.10 -16.73 -17.41
C GLY A 390 29.98 -17.47 -18.75
N CYS A 391 30.97 -17.32 -19.63
CA CYS A 391 31.03 -18.09 -20.88
C CYS A 391 31.14 -19.60 -20.62
N GLY A 392 31.94 -20.01 -19.63
CA GLY A 392 32.06 -21.42 -19.23
C GLY A 392 30.73 -22.02 -18.75
N TYR A 393 29.96 -21.29 -17.93
CA TYR A 393 28.65 -21.76 -17.46
C TYR A 393 27.60 -21.83 -18.57
N LEU A 394 27.58 -20.87 -19.50
CA LEU A 394 26.68 -20.92 -20.66
C LEU A 394 27.00 -22.11 -21.57
N PHE A 395 28.28 -22.45 -21.71
CA PHE A 395 28.72 -23.63 -22.45
C PHE A 395 28.32 -24.93 -21.74
N LEU A 396 28.55 -25.04 -20.43
CA LEU A 396 28.11 -26.21 -19.66
C LEU A 396 26.59 -26.41 -19.72
N PHE A 397 25.83 -25.33 -19.62
CA PHE A 397 24.37 -25.39 -19.73
C PHE A 397 23.91 -25.78 -21.15
N LEU A 398 24.63 -25.35 -22.19
CA LEU A 398 24.39 -25.80 -23.57
C LEU A 398 24.66 -27.30 -23.69
N CYS A 399 25.78 -27.80 -23.17
CA CYS A 399 26.10 -29.23 -23.18
C CYS A 399 25.03 -30.06 -22.43
N ALA A 400 24.55 -29.56 -21.29
CA ALA A 400 23.47 -30.20 -20.55
C ALA A 400 22.15 -30.22 -21.34
N ALA A 401 21.80 -29.12 -22.00
CA ALA A 401 20.62 -29.05 -22.85
C ALA A 401 20.71 -30.03 -24.03
N VAL A 402 21.86 -30.11 -24.70
CA VAL A 402 22.13 -31.07 -25.80
C VAL A 402 22.06 -32.52 -25.29
N LEU A 403 22.58 -32.80 -24.10
CA LEU A 403 22.52 -34.13 -23.50
C LEU A 403 21.09 -34.52 -23.13
N ILE A 404 20.31 -33.61 -22.55
CA ILE A 404 18.88 -33.83 -22.26
C ILE A 404 18.09 -34.05 -23.55
N ILE A 405 18.34 -33.25 -24.58
CA ILE A 405 17.76 -33.43 -25.92
C ILE A 405 18.12 -34.81 -26.47
N SER A 406 19.37 -35.27 -26.30
CA SER A 406 19.81 -36.58 -26.77
C SER A 406 19.17 -37.75 -26.00
N ILE A 407 18.74 -37.53 -24.75
CA ILE A 407 18.07 -38.54 -23.91
C ILE A 407 16.55 -38.55 -24.15
N LEU A 408 15.93 -37.37 -24.28
CA LEU A 408 14.47 -37.22 -24.41
C LEU A 408 13.98 -37.22 -25.86
N GLY A 409 14.85 -36.85 -26.79
CA GLY A 409 14.60 -36.83 -28.24
C GLY A 409 15.39 -37.89 -29.00
N GLY A 410 16.01 -38.84 -28.29
CA GLY A 410 16.58 -40.07 -28.84
C GLY A 410 15.51 -41.04 -29.29
#